data_AF-A0A2L0A947-F1
#
_entry.id   AF-A0A2L0A947-F1
#
_cell.length_a   1.000
_cell.length_b   1.000
_cell.length_c   1.000
_cell.angle_alpha   90.00
_cell.angle_beta   90.00
_cell.angle_gamma   90.00
#
_symmetry.space_group_name_H-M   'P 1'
#
loop_
_entity.id
_entity.type
_entity.pdbx_description
1 polymer ?
#
loop_
_entity_poly.entity_id
_entity_poly.type
_entity_poly.pdbx_seq_one_letter_code
_entity_poly.pdbx_strand_id
1 'polypeptide(L)'
;MDDNEREAIEAFLAPTPAEAMRQAASQGVLPMPPGFVGYLAGYILQHAIRPVREVAVVAALGIMAGLAGREWTTFTNSGLNLYIVLVARSAVGKEAMHTGIATVMRAVEAHHPAARDAFDFSEYASGPALIKGINLHPCLLNIMGEIGHKFLAMSKGKESALNSLRKTLTDLYSKSGSSGIVGGLSYSSQDNNIQSAEAVAYSLVGETTPGTFYQSITDEMMSDGFMSRFLVIQYEGDRPPENPAPQHVPPVEMVKWLAGIAQHATTMRTRQVFCAVPPLPDAKQRLDAFRDECDRHINEAGDDERLRQLWSGRT
;
A
#
# COMPACT_ATOMS: atom_id res chain seq x y z
N MET A 1 -33.46 38.07 -19.65
CA MET A 1 -32.26 37.23 -19.65
C MET A 1 -32.59 36.08 -20.56
N ASP A 2 -32.13 36.21 -21.80
CA ASP A 2 -32.33 35.17 -22.80
C ASP A 2 -31.48 33.92 -22.44
N ASP A 3 -31.78 32.79 -23.05
CA ASP A 3 -31.07 31.54 -22.75
C ASP A 3 -29.59 31.60 -23.14
N ASN A 4 -29.22 32.42 -24.13
CA ASN A 4 -27.81 32.60 -24.55
C ASN A 4 -27.00 33.43 -23.54
N GLU A 5 -27.61 34.42 -22.89
CA GLU A 5 -27.02 35.23 -21.82
C GLU A 5 -26.82 34.38 -20.56
N ARG A 6 -27.76 33.46 -20.27
CA ARG A 6 -27.60 32.47 -19.20
C ARG A 6 -26.44 31.52 -19.47
N GLU A 7 -26.37 30.96 -20.68
CA GLU A 7 -25.32 30.03 -21.08
C GLU A 7 -23.93 30.72 -21.10
N ALA A 8 -23.85 31.98 -21.53
CA ALA A 8 -22.62 32.77 -21.53
C ALA A 8 -22.15 33.12 -20.11
N ILE A 9 -23.07 33.41 -19.19
CA ILE A 9 -22.76 33.67 -17.78
C ILE A 9 -22.33 32.37 -17.09
N GLU A 10 -22.99 31.25 -17.36
CA GLU A 10 -22.61 29.92 -16.83
C GLU A 10 -21.23 29.48 -17.34
N ALA A 11 -20.92 29.71 -18.62
CA ALA A 11 -19.61 29.42 -19.20
C ALA A 11 -18.50 30.31 -18.64
N PHE A 12 -18.81 31.57 -18.29
CA PHE A 12 -17.85 32.50 -17.67
C PHE A 12 -17.61 32.20 -16.18
N LEU A 13 -18.61 31.67 -15.48
CA LEU A 13 -18.53 31.26 -14.07
C LEU A 13 -18.03 29.81 -13.90
N ALA A 14 -17.90 29.05 -14.98
CA ALA A 14 -17.36 27.70 -14.94
C ALA A 14 -15.90 27.73 -14.47
N PRO A 15 -15.50 26.87 -13.51
CA PRO A 15 -14.12 26.81 -13.07
C PRO A 15 -13.21 26.46 -14.26
N THR A 16 -12.06 27.12 -14.35
CA THR A 16 -11.06 26.77 -15.36
C THR A 16 -10.65 25.30 -15.21
N PRO A 17 -10.15 24.62 -16.26
CA PRO A 17 -9.72 23.23 -16.15
C PRO A 17 -8.73 22.97 -15.01
N ALA A 18 -7.87 23.95 -14.69
CA ALA A 18 -6.94 23.88 -13.55
C ALA A 18 -7.64 24.04 -12.19
N GLU A 19 -8.66 24.88 -12.08
CA GLU A 19 -9.47 25.05 -10.87
C GLU A 19 -10.37 23.83 -10.63
N ALA A 20 -11.01 23.31 -11.68
CA ALA A 20 -11.80 22.09 -11.63
C ALA A 20 -10.94 20.89 -11.19
N MET A 21 -9.69 20.80 -11.69
CA MET A 21 -8.72 19.79 -11.23
C MET A 21 -8.39 19.95 -9.74
N ARG A 22 -8.11 21.18 -9.26
CA ARG A 22 -7.81 21.44 -7.84
C ARG A 22 -9.00 21.11 -6.94
N GLN A 23 -10.21 21.42 -7.38
CA GLN A 23 -11.45 21.17 -6.66
C GLN A 23 -11.79 19.67 -6.63
N ALA A 24 -11.59 18.95 -7.73
CA ALA A 24 -11.77 17.50 -7.78
C ALA A 24 -10.70 16.74 -6.96
N ALA A 25 -9.45 17.19 -7.02
CA ALA A 25 -8.38 16.70 -6.14
C ALA A 25 -8.64 17.02 -4.65
N SER A 26 -9.60 17.89 -4.34
CA SER A 26 -10.04 18.21 -2.97
C SER A 26 -11.28 17.43 -2.51
N GLN A 27 -11.92 16.65 -3.40
CA GLN A 27 -13.04 15.78 -3.00
C GLN A 27 -12.58 14.56 -2.20
N GLY A 28 -11.29 14.21 -2.27
CA GLY A 28 -10.68 13.21 -1.41
C GLY A 28 -10.54 13.71 0.02
N VAL A 29 -10.91 12.88 1.00
CA VAL A 29 -10.89 13.21 2.43
C VAL A 29 -9.48 13.05 3.00
N LEU A 30 -8.61 12.27 2.34
CA LEU A 30 -7.27 12.00 2.82
C LEU A 30 -6.34 13.22 2.63
N PRO A 31 -5.72 13.77 3.68
CA PRO A 31 -4.73 14.83 3.50
C PRO A 31 -3.49 14.31 2.77
N MET A 32 -2.81 15.19 2.02
CA MET A 32 -1.52 14.84 1.43
C MET A 32 -0.50 14.54 2.52
N PRO A 33 0.29 13.46 2.40
CA PRO A 33 1.38 13.18 3.33
C PRO A 33 2.38 14.34 3.37
N PRO A 34 3.02 14.60 4.51
CA PRO A 34 4.07 15.61 4.58
C PRO A 34 5.37 15.16 3.88
N GLY A 35 6.26 16.11 3.61
CA GLY A 35 7.62 15.83 3.14
C GLY A 35 7.68 15.17 1.76
N PHE A 36 8.69 14.30 1.57
CA PHE A 36 8.95 13.68 0.27
C PHE A 36 7.82 12.77 -0.20
N VAL A 37 7.15 12.05 0.70
CA VAL A 37 6.02 11.18 0.35
C VAL A 37 4.87 12.01 -0.27
N GLY A 38 4.64 13.21 0.27
CA GLY A 38 3.70 14.18 -0.31
C GLY A 38 4.10 14.67 -1.69
N TYR A 39 5.40 14.94 -1.90
CA TYR A 39 5.93 15.32 -3.19
C TYR A 39 5.76 14.19 -4.24
N LEU A 40 6.05 12.95 -3.87
CA LEU A 40 5.82 11.76 -4.69
C LEU A 40 4.35 11.57 -5.03
N ALA A 41 3.47 11.63 -4.03
CA ALA A 41 2.03 11.55 -4.23
C ALA A 41 1.53 12.69 -5.13
N GLY A 42 2.08 13.91 -4.99
CA GLY A 42 1.74 15.05 -5.84
C GLY A 42 2.07 14.80 -7.32
N TYR A 43 3.22 14.18 -7.61
CA TYR A 43 3.55 13.75 -8.97
C TYR A 43 2.58 12.69 -9.49
N ILE A 44 2.28 11.65 -8.71
CA ILE A 44 1.37 10.58 -9.14
C ILE A 44 -0.03 11.13 -9.42
N LEU A 45 -0.48 12.10 -8.61
CA LEU A 45 -1.74 12.81 -8.82
C LEU A 45 -1.73 13.59 -10.15
N GLN A 46 -0.65 14.30 -10.46
CA GLN A 46 -0.49 15.04 -11.72
C GLN A 46 -0.26 14.14 -12.93
N HIS A 47 0.27 12.93 -12.72
CA HIS A 47 0.44 11.92 -13.76
C HIS A 47 -0.89 11.29 -14.17
N ALA A 48 -1.83 11.17 -13.24
CA ALA A 48 -3.11 10.51 -13.46
C ALA A 48 -3.96 11.22 -14.54
N ILE A 49 -4.55 10.42 -15.43
CA ILE A 49 -5.57 10.91 -16.38
C ILE A 49 -6.80 11.43 -15.64
N ARG A 50 -7.18 10.77 -14.54
CA ARG A 50 -8.29 11.12 -13.67
C ARG A 50 -7.74 11.24 -12.25
N PRO A 51 -7.42 12.45 -11.76
CA PRO A 51 -6.65 12.62 -10.55
C PRO A 51 -7.50 12.35 -9.30
N VAL A 52 -7.16 11.29 -8.58
CA VAL A 52 -7.74 10.93 -7.29
C VAL A 52 -6.64 10.94 -6.23
N ARG A 53 -6.85 11.67 -5.14
CA ARG A 53 -5.82 11.89 -4.13
C ARG A 53 -5.46 10.61 -3.39
N GLU A 54 -6.46 9.84 -2.99
CA GLU A 54 -6.31 8.55 -2.30
C GLU A 54 -5.46 7.58 -3.12
N VAL A 55 -5.73 7.49 -4.44
CA VAL A 55 -4.95 6.68 -5.38
C VAL A 55 -3.47 7.07 -5.34
N ALA A 56 -3.19 8.38 -5.39
CA ALA A 56 -1.83 8.89 -5.42
C ALA A 56 -1.08 8.66 -4.10
N VAL A 57 -1.78 8.80 -2.96
CA VAL A 57 -1.20 8.55 -1.63
C VAL A 57 -0.91 7.07 -1.41
N VAL A 58 -1.85 6.17 -1.77
CA VAL A 58 -1.65 4.71 -1.69
C VAL A 58 -0.43 4.30 -2.51
N ALA A 59 -0.32 4.81 -3.75
CA ALA A 59 0.80 4.51 -4.62
C ALA A 59 2.14 5.01 -4.05
N ALA A 60 2.18 6.24 -3.53
CA ALA A 60 3.39 6.81 -2.93
C ALA A 60 3.84 6.04 -1.67
N LEU A 61 2.90 5.66 -0.80
CA LEU A 61 3.19 4.84 0.39
C LEU A 61 3.70 3.45 0.00
N GLY A 62 3.05 2.82 -0.99
CA GLY A 62 3.50 1.54 -1.53
C GLY A 62 4.94 1.58 -2.04
N ILE A 63 5.27 2.57 -2.88
CA ILE A 63 6.63 2.75 -3.43
C ILE A 63 7.66 2.86 -2.28
N MET A 64 7.37 3.67 -1.27
CA MET A 64 8.27 3.83 -0.13
C MET A 64 8.41 2.54 0.68
N ALA A 65 7.31 1.81 0.90
CA ALA A 65 7.34 0.53 1.62
C ALA A 65 8.13 -0.54 0.85
N GLY A 66 8.09 -0.55 -0.48
CA GLY A 66 8.91 -1.45 -1.30
C GLY A 66 10.41 -1.12 -1.24
N LEU A 67 10.78 0.17 -1.23
CA LEU A 67 12.17 0.61 -1.25
C LEU A 67 12.84 0.67 0.14
N ALA A 68 12.08 0.99 1.18
CA ALA A 68 12.58 1.25 2.53
C ALA A 68 12.02 0.31 3.59
N GLY A 69 11.17 -0.66 3.21
CA GLY A 69 10.43 -1.51 4.14
C GLY A 69 11.28 -2.30 5.12
N ARG A 70 12.47 -2.76 4.70
CA ARG A 70 13.27 -3.74 5.43
C ARG A 70 14.38 -3.12 6.27
N GLU A 71 15.18 -2.25 5.67
CA GLU A 71 16.41 -1.76 6.31
C GLU A 71 16.17 -0.66 7.34
N TRP A 72 15.01 0.01 7.27
CA TRP A 72 14.56 0.94 8.30
C TRP A 72 13.50 0.28 9.16
N THR A 73 13.61 0.48 10.47
CA THR A 73 12.63 -0.04 11.43
C THR A 73 12.01 1.09 12.23
N THR A 74 10.80 0.86 12.72
CA THR A 74 10.15 1.74 13.70
C THR A 74 10.88 1.68 15.04
N PHE A 75 10.54 2.57 15.96
CA PHE A 75 11.00 2.52 17.35
C PHE A 75 10.56 1.25 18.11
N THR A 76 9.59 0.49 17.57
CA THR A 76 9.16 -0.82 18.08
C THR A 76 9.91 -2.00 17.44
N ASN A 77 10.90 -1.71 16.60
CA ASN A 77 11.68 -2.67 15.81
C ASN A 77 10.87 -3.43 14.74
N SER A 78 9.70 -2.91 14.34
CA SER A 78 8.95 -3.41 13.18
C SER A 78 9.50 -2.84 11.88
N GLY A 79 9.36 -3.55 10.76
CA GLY A 79 9.66 -2.99 9.44
C GLY A 79 8.66 -1.91 9.03
N LEU A 80 8.94 -1.23 7.92
CA LEU A 80 8.05 -0.21 7.33
C LEU A 80 7.13 -0.79 6.25
N ASN A 81 6.80 -2.08 6.35
CA ASN A 81 5.94 -2.77 5.39
C ASN A 81 4.48 -2.36 5.57
N LEU A 82 3.76 -2.25 4.45
CA LEU A 82 2.37 -1.79 4.44
C LEU A 82 1.50 -2.71 3.59
N TYR A 83 0.32 -3.06 4.10
CA TYR A 83 -0.77 -3.65 3.33
C TYR A 83 -1.85 -2.59 3.17
N ILE A 84 -2.13 -2.16 1.94
CA ILE A 84 -3.10 -1.10 1.66
C ILE A 84 -4.08 -1.58 0.60
N VAL A 85 -5.37 -1.42 0.87
CA VAL A 85 -6.44 -1.69 -0.09
C VAL A 85 -7.15 -0.38 -0.39
N LEU A 86 -7.06 0.05 -1.64
CA LEU A 86 -7.84 1.16 -2.16
C LEU A 86 -9.23 0.66 -2.58
N VAL A 87 -10.28 1.19 -1.97
CA VAL A 87 -11.67 0.88 -2.30
C VAL A 87 -12.28 2.07 -3.02
N ALA A 88 -12.60 1.91 -4.31
CA ALA A 88 -13.14 2.99 -5.12
C ALA A 88 -14.10 2.46 -6.20
N ARG A 89 -15.11 3.26 -6.57
CA ARG A 89 -16.05 2.89 -7.64
C ARG A 89 -15.31 2.68 -8.97
N SER A 90 -15.87 1.85 -9.86
CA SER A 90 -15.30 1.67 -11.19
C SER A 90 -15.23 2.98 -11.97
N ALA A 91 -14.24 3.09 -12.87
CA ALA A 91 -14.04 4.24 -13.76
C ALA A 91 -13.72 5.59 -13.08
N VAL A 92 -13.38 5.62 -11.79
CA VAL A 92 -12.93 6.86 -11.10
C VAL A 92 -11.45 7.20 -11.31
N GLY A 93 -10.66 6.29 -11.90
CA GLY A 93 -9.23 6.52 -12.16
C GLY A 93 -8.26 5.70 -11.31
N LYS A 94 -8.72 4.64 -10.63
CA LYS A 94 -7.90 3.75 -9.80
C LYS A 94 -6.71 3.10 -10.52
N GLU A 95 -6.81 2.91 -11.84
CA GLU A 95 -5.70 2.46 -12.71
C GLU A 95 -4.44 3.32 -12.61
N ALA A 96 -4.58 4.60 -12.24
CA ALA A 96 -3.45 5.50 -12.06
C ALA A 96 -2.49 5.04 -10.95
N MET A 97 -2.94 4.19 -10.01
CA MET A 97 -2.07 3.52 -9.04
C MET A 97 -1.02 2.68 -9.77
N HIS A 98 -1.46 1.79 -10.67
CA HIS A 98 -0.59 0.87 -11.40
C HIS A 98 0.33 1.62 -12.36
N THR A 99 -0.22 2.54 -13.15
CA THR A 99 0.57 3.29 -14.13
C THR A 99 1.54 4.25 -13.46
N GLY A 100 1.15 4.89 -12.36
CA GLY A 100 2.00 5.76 -11.56
C GLY A 100 3.19 5.00 -10.96
N ILE A 101 2.93 3.88 -10.27
CA ILE A 101 4.00 3.03 -9.70
C ILE A 101 4.94 2.53 -10.79
N ALA A 102 4.39 2.01 -11.91
CA ALA A 102 5.21 1.49 -12.99
C ALA A 102 6.07 2.58 -13.67
N THR A 103 5.56 3.82 -13.76
CA THR A 103 6.31 4.96 -14.32
C THR A 103 7.46 5.36 -13.39
N VAL A 104 7.21 5.46 -12.09
CA VAL A 104 8.25 5.76 -11.10
C VAL A 104 9.29 4.65 -11.05
N MET A 105 8.87 3.38 -11.01
CA MET A 105 9.77 2.23 -11.02
C MET A 105 10.75 2.28 -12.19
N ARG A 106 10.27 2.45 -13.43
CA ARG A 106 11.13 2.49 -14.62
C ARG A 106 12.14 3.63 -14.56
N ALA A 107 11.71 4.79 -14.05
CA ALA A 107 12.61 5.93 -13.90
C ALA A 107 13.69 5.65 -12.85
N VAL A 108 13.36 5.05 -11.70
CA VAL A 108 14.33 4.70 -10.66
C VAL A 108 15.27 3.58 -11.12
N GLU A 109 14.76 2.55 -11.79
CA GLU A 109 15.53 1.43 -12.36
C GLU A 109 16.60 1.91 -13.34
N ALA A 110 16.29 2.92 -14.16
CA ALA A 110 17.26 3.52 -15.09
C ALA A 110 18.47 4.16 -14.38
N HIS A 111 18.31 4.59 -13.13
CA HIS A 111 19.40 5.14 -12.30
C HIS A 111 20.05 4.10 -11.38
N HIS A 112 19.27 3.14 -10.88
CA HIS A 112 19.72 2.07 -9.99
C HIS A 112 18.98 0.76 -10.35
N PRO A 113 19.55 -0.11 -11.20
CA PRO A 113 18.87 -1.30 -11.71
C PRO A 113 18.34 -2.25 -10.64
N ALA A 114 19.04 -2.39 -9.51
CA ALA A 114 18.60 -3.24 -8.41
C ALA A 114 17.32 -2.74 -7.69
N ALA A 115 16.89 -1.49 -7.93
CA ALA A 115 15.59 -0.99 -7.45
C ALA A 115 14.41 -1.73 -8.08
N ARG A 116 14.60 -2.37 -9.25
CA ARG A 116 13.53 -3.13 -9.92
C ARG A 116 12.96 -4.24 -9.04
N ASP A 117 13.80 -4.84 -8.21
CA ASP A 117 13.47 -5.93 -7.29
C ASP A 117 12.52 -5.51 -6.17
N ALA A 118 12.42 -4.21 -5.89
CA ALA A 118 11.50 -3.66 -4.91
C ALA A 118 10.04 -3.64 -5.38
N PHE A 119 9.77 -3.98 -6.64
CA PHE A 119 8.45 -3.90 -7.25
C PHE A 119 8.05 -5.25 -7.87
N ASP A 120 6.88 -5.74 -7.52
CA ASP A 120 6.39 -7.03 -7.98
C ASP A 120 4.95 -6.95 -8.47
N PHE A 121 4.75 -7.25 -9.74
CA PHE A 121 3.43 -7.27 -10.39
C PHE A 121 2.90 -8.69 -10.59
N SER A 122 3.55 -9.69 -9.99
CA SER A 122 3.14 -11.08 -10.08
C SER A 122 1.99 -11.41 -9.13
N GLU A 123 1.20 -12.41 -9.51
CA GLU A 123 0.16 -12.99 -8.66
C GLU A 123 0.63 -14.31 -8.06
N TYR A 124 0.81 -14.34 -6.74
CA TYR A 124 1.15 -15.56 -6.03
C TYR A 124 -0.07 -16.46 -5.85
N ALA A 125 0.03 -17.72 -6.29
CA ALA A 125 -1.06 -18.70 -6.15
C ALA A 125 -1.13 -19.37 -4.76
N SER A 126 -0.06 -19.32 -3.97
CA SER A 126 0.03 -20.02 -2.68
C SER A 126 1.06 -19.39 -1.74
N GLY A 127 0.99 -19.72 -0.44
CA GLY A 127 1.97 -19.30 0.55
C GLY A 127 3.41 -19.71 0.21
N PRO A 128 3.68 -20.98 -0.16
CA PRO A 128 5.00 -21.41 -0.62
C PRO A 128 5.56 -20.62 -1.81
N ALA A 129 4.71 -20.29 -2.79
CA ALA A 129 5.12 -19.49 -3.94
C ALA A 129 5.54 -18.08 -3.50
N LEU A 130 4.79 -17.48 -2.57
CA LEU A 130 5.10 -16.18 -1.99
C LEU A 130 6.43 -16.20 -1.22
N ILE A 131 6.66 -17.20 -0.36
CA ILE A 131 7.94 -17.30 0.37
C ILE A 131 9.13 -17.47 -0.59
N LYS A 132 8.97 -18.23 -1.67
CA LYS A 132 10.01 -18.35 -2.70
C LYS A 132 10.34 -17.01 -3.35
N GLY A 133 9.33 -16.19 -3.66
CA GLY A 133 9.53 -14.84 -4.19
C GLY A 133 10.27 -13.94 -3.19
N ILE A 134 9.89 -13.97 -1.92
CA ILE A 134 10.49 -13.16 -0.86
C ILE A 134 11.94 -13.58 -0.56
N ASN A 135 12.27 -14.87 -0.67
CA ASN A 135 13.66 -15.32 -0.53
C ASN A 135 14.58 -14.77 -1.62
N LEU A 136 14.04 -14.46 -2.81
CA LEU A 136 14.79 -13.77 -3.86
C LEU A 136 14.86 -12.27 -3.60
N HIS A 137 13.74 -11.68 -3.17
CA HIS A 137 13.60 -10.24 -2.96
C HIS A 137 13.02 -9.97 -1.55
N PRO A 138 13.86 -9.81 -0.52
CA PRO A 138 13.41 -9.76 0.88
C PRO A 138 12.73 -8.43 1.26
N CYS A 139 12.72 -7.44 0.37
CA CYS A 139 12.03 -6.17 0.53
C CYS A 139 11.34 -5.86 -0.80
N LEU A 140 10.01 -5.94 -0.84
CA LEU A 140 9.26 -5.72 -2.07
C LEU A 140 7.86 -5.16 -1.81
N LEU A 141 7.35 -4.43 -2.79
CA LEU A 141 5.96 -4.04 -2.93
C LEU A 141 5.29 -4.93 -3.97
N ASN A 142 4.27 -5.68 -3.58
CA ASN A 142 3.41 -6.42 -4.50
C ASN A 142 2.19 -5.57 -4.89
N ILE A 143 2.03 -5.32 -6.19
CA ILE A 143 0.98 -4.47 -6.75
C ILE A 143 -0.08 -5.37 -7.38
N MET A 144 -1.31 -5.32 -6.87
CA MET A 144 -2.40 -6.22 -7.27
C MET A 144 -3.61 -5.46 -7.82
N GLY A 145 -4.01 -5.79 -9.05
CA GLY A 145 -5.27 -5.30 -9.61
C GLY A 145 -6.45 -6.12 -9.09
N GLU A 146 -7.58 -5.48 -8.84
CA GLU A 146 -8.83 -6.09 -8.37
C GLU A 146 -8.65 -7.10 -7.22
N ILE A 147 -7.87 -6.73 -6.20
CA ILE A 147 -7.49 -7.61 -5.10
C ILE A 147 -8.69 -8.19 -4.33
N GLY A 148 -9.83 -7.49 -4.35
CA GLY A 148 -11.06 -7.96 -3.71
C GLY A 148 -11.53 -9.31 -4.24
N HIS A 149 -11.31 -9.64 -5.52
CA HIS A 149 -11.65 -10.97 -6.04
C HIS A 149 -10.81 -12.07 -5.40
N LYS A 150 -9.54 -11.78 -5.11
CA LYS A 150 -8.65 -12.69 -4.42
C LYS A 150 -9.06 -12.88 -2.96
N PHE A 151 -9.45 -11.81 -2.28
CA PHE A 151 -10.02 -11.92 -0.93
C PHE A 151 -11.32 -12.71 -0.93
N LEU A 152 -12.20 -12.49 -1.92
CA LEU A 152 -13.44 -13.25 -2.05
C LEU A 152 -13.18 -14.74 -2.33
N ALA A 153 -12.11 -15.08 -3.06
CA ALA A 153 -11.71 -16.47 -3.25
C ALA A 153 -11.17 -17.08 -1.94
N MET A 154 -10.32 -16.35 -1.21
CA MET A 154 -9.81 -16.75 0.11
C MET A 154 -10.94 -16.91 1.15
N SER A 155 -11.98 -16.07 1.08
CA SER A 155 -13.08 -16.08 2.05
C SER A 155 -13.99 -17.29 1.92
N LYS A 156 -14.02 -17.93 0.74
CA LYS A 156 -14.75 -19.18 0.50
C LYS A 156 -14.09 -20.39 1.17
N GLY A 157 -12.80 -20.31 1.52
CA GLY A 157 -12.07 -21.37 2.23
C GLY A 157 -11.89 -22.69 1.48
N LYS A 158 -12.32 -22.80 0.22
CA LYS A 158 -12.34 -24.06 -0.55
C LYS A 158 -10.96 -24.50 -1.05
N GLU A 159 -10.04 -23.56 -1.21
CA GLU A 159 -8.74 -23.79 -1.83
C GLU A 159 -7.63 -23.74 -0.77
N SER A 160 -7.01 -24.89 -0.49
CA SER A 160 -5.94 -25.01 0.50
C SER A 160 -4.74 -24.09 0.19
N ALA A 161 -4.44 -23.87 -1.09
CA ALA A 161 -3.39 -22.98 -1.55
C ALA A 161 -3.66 -21.51 -1.15
N LEU A 162 -4.90 -21.04 -1.29
CA LEU A 162 -5.31 -19.69 -0.92
C LEU A 162 -5.38 -19.51 0.60
N ASN A 163 -5.82 -20.53 1.33
CA ASN A 163 -5.79 -20.51 2.80
C ASN A 163 -4.34 -20.44 3.31
N SER A 164 -3.42 -21.19 2.68
CA SER A 164 -2.00 -21.09 2.97
C SER A 164 -1.45 -19.70 2.65
N LEU A 165 -1.85 -19.10 1.53
CA LEU A 165 -1.44 -17.75 1.16
C LEU A 165 -1.93 -16.71 2.18
N ARG A 166 -3.20 -16.79 2.60
CA ARG A 166 -3.79 -15.92 3.63
C ARG A 166 -2.97 -15.97 4.92
N LYS A 167 -2.66 -17.18 5.41
CA LYS A 167 -1.81 -17.36 6.60
C LYS A 167 -0.41 -16.77 6.40
N THR A 168 0.23 -17.04 5.26
CA THR A 168 1.57 -16.51 4.97
C THR A 168 1.58 -14.97 4.93
N LEU A 169 0.56 -14.34 4.33
CA LEU A 169 0.43 -12.88 4.31
C LEU A 169 0.30 -12.31 5.73
N THR A 170 -0.51 -12.94 6.59
CA THR A 170 -0.64 -12.54 8.00
C THR A 170 0.69 -12.65 8.74
N ASP A 171 1.41 -13.76 8.57
CA ASP A 171 2.70 -14.02 9.23
C ASP A 171 3.79 -13.05 8.78
N LEU A 172 3.87 -12.75 7.48
CA LEU A 172 4.85 -11.83 6.90
C LEU A 172 4.70 -10.42 7.46
N TYR A 173 3.46 -9.94 7.60
CA TYR A 173 3.21 -8.60 8.10
C TYR A 173 3.73 -8.43 9.53
N SER A 174 3.46 -9.42 10.39
CA SER A 174 3.80 -9.37 11.82
C SER A 174 5.28 -9.61 12.12
N LYS A 175 6.06 -10.10 11.15
CA LYS A 175 7.46 -10.51 11.33
C LYS A 175 8.43 -9.70 10.48
N SER A 176 8.11 -8.43 10.24
CA SER A 176 8.89 -7.57 9.36
C SER A 176 10.11 -6.89 9.98
N GLY A 177 10.29 -7.05 11.30
CA GLY A 177 11.39 -6.47 12.04
C GLY A 177 12.77 -7.06 11.71
N SER A 178 13.82 -6.38 12.17
CA SER A 178 15.23 -6.78 11.97
C SER A 178 15.57 -8.18 12.51
N SER A 179 14.79 -8.68 13.47
CA SER A 179 14.91 -10.01 14.07
C SER A 179 13.80 -10.98 13.63
N GLY A 180 12.97 -10.59 12.66
CA GLY A 180 11.86 -11.40 12.18
C GLY A 180 12.33 -12.59 11.36
N ILE A 181 11.77 -13.77 11.59
CA ILE A 181 12.05 -14.99 10.82
C ILE A 181 10.73 -15.59 10.34
N VAL A 182 10.58 -15.74 9.02
CA VAL A 182 9.38 -16.28 8.37
C VAL A 182 9.73 -17.48 7.50
N GLY A 183 8.92 -18.53 7.52
CA GLY A 183 9.18 -19.78 6.79
C GLY A 183 9.86 -20.86 7.64
N GLY A 184 10.57 -21.79 7.00
CA GLY A 184 11.25 -22.92 7.67
C GLY A 184 10.47 -24.23 7.72
N LEU A 185 9.64 -24.53 6.71
CA LEU A 185 9.02 -25.85 6.58
C LEU A 185 10.02 -26.84 5.98
N SER A 186 10.55 -27.74 6.81
CA SER A 186 11.35 -28.86 6.33
C SER A 186 10.41 -29.90 5.71
N TYR A 187 10.36 -29.97 4.38
CA TYR A 187 9.72 -31.08 3.68
C TYR A 187 10.73 -32.20 3.44
N SER A 188 10.25 -33.44 3.42
CA SER A 188 11.07 -34.65 3.32
C SER A 188 11.81 -34.84 1.98
N SER A 189 11.62 -33.95 1.01
CA SER A 189 12.34 -33.92 -0.27
C SER A 189 13.27 -32.70 -0.36
N GLN A 190 14.57 -32.95 -0.56
CA GLN A 190 15.64 -31.93 -0.55
C GLN A 190 15.44 -30.79 -1.57
N ASP A 191 14.72 -31.02 -2.68
CA ASP A 191 14.43 -30.02 -3.72
C ASP A 191 13.26 -29.08 -3.40
N ASN A 192 12.41 -29.41 -2.42
CA ASN A 192 11.23 -28.61 -2.03
C ASN A 192 11.43 -27.89 -0.69
N ASN A 193 12.68 -27.77 -0.22
CA ASN A 193 12.96 -27.14 1.05
C ASN A 193 12.82 -25.61 0.94
N ILE A 194 11.84 -25.06 1.64
CA ILE A 194 11.61 -23.62 1.69
C ILE A 194 12.51 -23.06 2.80
N GLN A 195 13.64 -22.46 2.42
CA GLN A 195 14.52 -21.77 3.36
C GLN A 195 13.75 -20.70 4.13
N SER A 196 14.06 -20.57 5.42
CA SER A 196 13.57 -19.48 6.26
C SER A 196 14.11 -18.14 5.75
N ALA A 197 13.23 -17.17 5.61
CA ALA A 197 13.57 -15.81 5.25
C ALA A 197 13.75 -14.98 6.53
N GLU A 198 14.90 -14.32 6.65
CA GLU A 198 15.23 -13.46 7.79
C GLU A 198 15.08 -11.99 7.43
N ALA A 199 14.48 -11.22 8.35
CA ALA A 199 14.21 -9.80 8.25
C ALA A 199 13.59 -9.43 6.90
N VAL A 200 12.34 -9.81 6.66
CA VAL A 200 11.65 -9.58 5.38
C VAL A 200 10.63 -8.46 5.49
N ALA A 201 10.53 -7.61 4.48
CA ALA A 201 9.49 -6.59 4.39
C ALA A 201 8.69 -6.78 3.12
N TYR A 202 7.63 -7.58 3.23
CA TYR A 202 6.65 -7.72 2.15
C TYR A 202 5.55 -6.67 2.36
N SER A 203 5.35 -5.83 1.35
CA SER A 203 4.27 -4.85 1.28
C SER A 203 3.33 -5.20 0.14
N LEU A 204 2.08 -4.79 0.27
CA LEU A 204 1.04 -5.05 -0.69
C LEU A 204 0.18 -3.81 -0.89
N VAL A 205 -0.03 -3.41 -2.14
CA VAL A 205 -1.03 -2.43 -2.50
C VAL A 205 -1.96 -3.04 -3.54
N GLY A 206 -3.26 -2.89 -3.33
CA GLY A 206 -4.24 -3.34 -4.29
C GLY A 206 -5.44 -2.43 -4.35
N GLU A 207 -6.12 -2.44 -5.48
CA GLU A 207 -7.37 -1.71 -5.66
C GLU A 207 -8.53 -2.69 -5.79
N THR A 208 -9.73 -2.24 -5.44
CA THR A 208 -10.96 -2.99 -5.71
C THR A 208 -12.20 -2.09 -5.67
N THR A 209 -13.35 -2.65 -6.02
CA THR A 209 -14.65 -1.98 -5.89
C THR A 209 -15.27 -2.22 -4.50
N PRO A 210 -16.11 -1.29 -3.99
CA PRO A 210 -16.80 -1.46 -2.72
C PRO A 210 -17.58 -2.78 -2.63
N GLY A 211 -18.33 -3.13 -3.69
CA GLY A 211 -19.13 -4.35 -3.72
C GLY A 211 -18.28 -5.60 -3.53
N THR A 212 -17.21 -5.75 -4.33
CA THR A 212 -16.30 -6.91 -4.24
C THR A 212 -15.60 -6.96 -2.88
N PHE A 213 -15.14 -5.81 -2.37
CA PHE A 213 -14.45 -5.73 -1.09
C PHE A 213 -15.33 -6.18 0.08
N TYR A 214 -16.49 -5.56 0.26
CA TYR A 214 -17.35 -5.86 1.42
C TYR A 214 -17.96 -7.26 1.36
N GLN A 215 -18.16 -7.82 0.15
CA GLN A 215 -18.55 -9.23 0.01
C GLN A 215 -17.44 -10.21 0.41
N SER A 216 -16.17 -9.79 0.36
CA SER A 216 -15.04 -10.64 0.72
C SER A 216 -14.78 -10.71 2.23
N ILE A 217 -15.27 -9.74 3.01
CA ILE A 217 -15.05 -9.70 4.47
C ILE A 217 -15.95 -10.75 5.14
N THR A 218 -15.33 -11.74 5.76
CA THR A 218 -16.03 -12.78 6.54
C THR A 218 -15.58 -12.78 7.99
N ASP A 219 -16.44 -13.30 8.87
CA ASP A 219 -16.14 -13.45 10.31
C ASP A 219 -14.82 -14.20 10.56
N GLU A 220 -14.51 -15.20 9.74
CA GLU A 220 -13.29 -15.99 9.84
C GLU A 220 -12.04 -15.15 9.55
N MET A 221 -12.07 -14.31 8.50
CA MET A 221 -10.95 -13.42 8.13
C MET A 221 -10.75 -12.26 9.12
N MET A 222 -11.82 -11.91 9.85
CA MET A 222 -11.74 -11.00 10.97
C MET A 222 -11.11 -11.67 12.19
N SER A 223 -11.51 -12.92 12.48
CA SER A 223 -11.06 -13.67 13.66
C SER A 223 -9.60 -14.15 13.56
N ASP A 224 -9.10 -14.46 12.37
CA ASP A 224 -7.70 -14.88 12.17
C ASP A 224 -6.71 -13.72 12.00
N GLY A 225 -7.20 -12.49 12.16
CA GLY A 225 -6.42 -11.26 12.10
C GLY A 225 -5.96 -10.87 10.71
N PHE A 226 -6.32 -11.59 9.64
CA PHE A 226 -5.89 -11.24 8.27
C PHE A 226 -6.32 -9.83 7.89
N MET A 227 -7.60 -9.49 8.07
CA MET A 227 -8.14 -8.18 7.69
C MET A 227 -7.58 -7.02 8.52
N SER A 228 -7.14 -7.26 9.76
CA SER A 228 -6.62 -6.19 10.63
C SER A 228 -5.25 -5.67 10.21
N ARG A 229 -4.53 -6.36 9.31
CA ARG A 229 -3.26 -5.89 8.73
C ARG A 229 -3.44 -4.85 7.63
N PHE A 230 -4.63 -4.74 7.06
CA PHE A 230 -4.88 -3.89 5.89
C PHE A 230 -5.32 -2.48 6.31
N LEU A 231 -4.63 -1.48 5.78
CA LEU A 231 -5.11 -0.11 5.73
C LEU A 231 -6.10 0.01 4.58
N VAL A 232 -7.38 0.15 4.92
CA VAL A 232 -8.45 0.36 3.94
C VAL A 232 -8.58 1.87 3.69
N ILE A 233 -8.28 2.29 2.47
CA ILE A 233 -8.44 3.69 2.04
C ILE A 233 -9.58 3.73 1.03
N GLN A 234 -10.62 4.48 1.34
CA GLN A 234 -11.83 4.55 0.53
C GLN A 234 -11.95 5.90 -0.18
N TYR A 235 -12.25 5.86 -1.47
CA TYR A 235 -12.65 7.03 -2.24
C TYR A 235 -14.14 6.96 -2.57
N GLU A 236 -14.90 7.87 -1.99
CA GLU A 236 -16.37 7.95 -2.13
C GLU A 236 -16.84 9.07 -3.06
N GLY A 237 -15.90 9.89 -3.56
CA GLY A 237 -16.18 10.98 -4.47
C GLY A 237 -16.67 10.52 -5.85
N ASP A 238 -17.18 11.48 -6.61
CA ASP A 238 -17.59 11.26 -7.99
C ASP A 238 -16.39 11.11 -8.91
N ARG A 239 -16.62 10.65 -10.15
CA ARG A 239 -15.55 10.55 -11.13
C ARG A 239 -14.96 11.96 -11.39
N PRO A 240 -13.66 12.20 -11.11
CA PRO A 240 -13.07 13.51 -11.35
C PRO A 240 -13.00 13.83 -12.86
N PRO A 241 -12.92 15.12 -13.23
CA PRO A 241 -12.67 15.52 -14.61
C PRO A 241 -11.32 14.99 -15.09
N GLU A 242 -11.15 14.98 -16.41
CA GLU A 242 -9.86 14.60 -17.01
C GLU A 242 -8.79 15.64 -16.69
N ASN A 243 -7.58 15.16 -16.45
CA ASN A 243 -6.43 16.02 -16.29
C ASN A 243 -6.02 16.60 -17.66
N PRO A 244 -6.07 17.92 -17.84
CA PRO A 244 -5.77 18.55 -19.13
C PRO A 244 -4.27 18.52 -19.47
N ALA A 245 -3.39 18.26 -18.50
CA ALA A 245 -1.95 18.23 -18.71
C ALA A 245 -1.28 17.14 -17.85
N PRO A 246 -1.45 15.85 -18.17
CA PRO A 246 -0.84 14.76 -17.42
C PRO A 246 0.69 14.82 -17.46
N GLN A 247 1.34 14.72 -16.30
CA GLN A 247 2.78 14.68 -16.22
C GLN A 247 3.31 13.26 -16.46
N HIS A 248 3.81 12.99 -17.67
CA HIS A 248 4.30 11.66 -18.03
C HIS A 248 5.69 11.31 -17.49
N VAL A 249 6.56 12.30 -17.29
CA VAL A 249 7.96 12.09 -16.87
C VAL A 249 8.13 12.51 -15.41
N PRO A 250 8.62 11.61 -14.52
CA PRO A 250 8.95 11.97 -13.14
C PRO A 250 10.02 13.06 -13.07
N PRO A 251 9.93 14.02 -12.14
CA PRO A 251 10.99 15.01 -11.92
C PRO A 251 12.33 14.34 -11.59
N VAL A 252 13.43 14.81 -12.21
CA VAL A 252 14.77 14.23 -12.03
C VAL A 252 15.20 14.17 -10.56
N GLU A 253 14.91 15.20 -9.78
CA GLU A 253 15.28 15.25 -8.35
C GLU A 253 14.49 14.23 -7.52
N MET A 254 13.24 13.94 -7.88
CA MET A 254 12.45 12.87 -7.27
C MET A 254 13.10 11.50 -7.52
N VAL A 255 13.48 11.26 -8.77
CA VAL A 255 14.10 9.99 -9.19
C VAL A 255 15.45 9.79 -8.49
N LYS A 256 16.28 10.83 -8.42
CA LYS A 256 17.56 10.80 -7.70
C LYS A 256 17.37 10.47 -6.22
N TRP A 257 16.35 11.04 -5.57
CA TRP A 257 16.09 10.78 -4.15
C TRP A 257 15.66 9.34 -3.91
N LEU A 258 14.74 8.82 -4.72
CA LEU A 258 14.31 7.41 -4.67
C LEU A 258 15.45 6.44 -4.96
N ALA A 259 16.27 6.72 -5.99
CA ALA A 259 17.46 5.92 -6.29
C ALA A 259 18.48 5.99 -5.14
N GLY A 260 18.62 7.13 -4.47
CA GLY A 260 19.44 7.30 -3.27
C GLY A 260 18.98 6.42 -2.11
N ILE A 261 17.66 6.32 -1.88
CA ILE A 261 17.09 5.38 -0.90
C ILE A 261 17.44 3.94 -1.27
N ALA A 262 17.18 3.53 -2.51
CA ALA A 262 17.43 2.17 -2.97
C ALA A 262 18.92 1.78 -2.82
N GLN A 263 19.82 2.69 -3.19
CA GLN A 263 21.26 2.52 -3.03
C GLN A 263 21.67 2.43 -1.55
N HIS A 264 21.06 3.24 -0.69
CA HIS A 264 21.34 3.22 0.74
C HIS A 264 20.81 1.92 1.38
N ALA A 265 19.62 1.47 1.02
CA ALA A 265 19.05 0.19 1.43
C ALA A 265 19.97 -0.97 1.03
N THR A 266 20.43 -0.98 -0.23
CA THR A 266 21.41 -1.97 -0.72
C THR A 266 22.69 -1.96 0.12
N THR A 267 23.20 -0.78 0.43
CA THR A 267 24.42 -0.63 1.26
C THR A 267 24.22 -1.16 2.67
N MET A 268 23.09 -0.82 3.31
CA MET A 268 22.73 -1.32 4.65
C MET A 268 22.57 -2.84 4.67
N ARG A 269 21.91 -3.39 3.65
CA ARG A 269 21.75 -4.85 3.46
C ARG A 269 23.08 -5.57 3.35
N THR A 270 24.01 -5.06 2.53
CA THR A 270 25.37 -5.64 2.41
C THR A 270 26.13 -5.60 3.75
N ARG A 271 25.91 -4.55 4.55
CA ARG A 271 26.55 -4.40 5.87
C ARG A 271 25.81 -5.11 7.00
N GLN A 272 24.63 -5.67 6.74
CA GLN A 272 23.74 -6.26 7.73
C GLN A 272 23.41 -5.30 8.90
N VAL A 273 23.21 -4.02 8.59
CA VAL A 273 22.82 -2.99 9.56
C VAL A 273 21.39 -2.54 9.31
N PHE A 274 20.69 -2.18 10.39
CA PHE A 274 19.34 -1.62 10.35
C PHE A 274 19.35 -0.21 10.96
N CYS A 275 18.49 0.65 10.45
CA CYS A 275 18.34 2.02 10.91
C CYS A 275 17.00 2.20 11.61
N ALA A 276 17.03 2.33 12.94
CA ALA A 276 15.83 2.66 13.70
C ALA A 276 15.43 4.13 13.45
N VAL A 277 14.19 4.34 13.04
CA VAL A 277 13.62 5.67 12.79
C VAL A 277 12.80 6.08 14.01
N PRO A 278 13.26 7.05 14.82
CA PRO A 278 12.50 7.54 15.95
C PRO A 278 11.29 8.34 15.46
N PRO A 279 10.14 8.25 16.12
CA PRO A 279 8.98 9.07 15.81
C PRO A 279 9.25 10.52 16.23
N LEU A 280 8.72 11.45 15.45
CA LEU A 280 8.62 12.85 15.90
C LEU A 280 7.70 12.95 17.13
N PRO A 281 7.87 13.95 18.01
CA PRO A 281 7.07 14.06 19.23
C PRO A 281 5.55 14.08 18.99
N ASP A 282 5.11 14.82 17.97
CA ASP A 282 3.70 14.91 17.57
C ASP A 282 3.18 13.59 16.96
N ALA A 283 4.00 12.92 16.16
CA ALA A 283 3.69 11.59 15.63
C ALA A 283 3.57 10.56 16.75
N LYS A 284 4.49 10.58 17.73
CA LYS A 284 4.44 9.69 18.90
C LYS A 284 3.17 9.90 19.71
N GLN A 285 2.78 11.14 19.95
CA GLN A 285 1.55 11.47 20.66
C GLN A 285 0.31 10.90 19.95
N ARG A 286 0.24 11.02 18.61
CA ARG A 286 -0.86 10.46 17.81
C ARG A 286 -0.88 8.92 17.85
N LEU A 287 0.29 8.29 17.76
CA LEU A 287 0.42 6.83 17.85
C LEU A 287 0.02 6.31 19.23
N ASP A 288 0.43 6.98 20.31
CA ASP A 288 0.03 6.62 21.66
C ASP A 288 -1.48 6.78 21.86
N ALA A 289 -2.06 7.90 21.45
CA ALA A 289 -3.50 8.11 21.55
C ALA A 289 -4.30 7.06 20.78
N PHE A 290 -3.82 6.68 19.59
CA PHE A 290 -4.45 5.64 18.78
C PHE A 290 -4.30 4.23 19.38
N ARG A 291 -3.13 3.92 19.97
CA ARG A 291 -2.93 2.68 20.73
C ARG A 291 -3.91 2.61 21.90
N ASP A 292 -4.01 3.68 22.69
CA ASP A 292 -4.90 3.72 23.85
C ASP A 292 -6.38 3.57 23.44
N GLU A 293 -6.76 4.09 22.26
CA GLU A 293 -8.06 3.84 21.64
C GLU A 293 -8.26 2.38 21.23
N CYS A 294 -7.26 1.74 20.62
CA CYS A 294 -7.31 0.32 20.28
C CYS A 294 -7.47 -0.54 21.55
N ASP A 295 -6.67 -0.28 22.58
CA ASP A 295 -6.73 -0.99 23.87
C ASP A 295 -8.10 -0.86 24.52
N ARG A 296 -8.69 0.34 24.50
CA ARG A 296 -10.05 0.57 25.01
C ARG A 296 -11.07 -0.28 24.26
N HIS A 297 -11.06 -0.28 22.92
CA HIS A 297 -12.01 -1.07 22.14
C HIS A 297 -11.81 -2.59 22.26
N ILE A 298 -10.57 -3.07 22.42
CA ILE A 298 -10.28 -4.48 22.72
C ILE A 298 -10.90 -4.87 24.07
N ASN A 299 -10.76 -4.02 25.08
CA ASN A 299 -11.31 -4.29 26.42
C ASN A 299 -12.85 -4.21 26.43
N GLU A 300 -13.44 -3.25 25.72
CA GLU A 300 -14.90 -3.12 25.56
C GLU A 300 -15.55 -4.30 24.82
N ALA A 301 -14.81 -4.93 23.89
CA ALA A 301 -15.27 -6.08 23.13
C ALA A 301 -15.47 -7.35 23.98
N GLY A 302 -14.95 -7.40 25.22
CA GLY A 302 -15.10 -8.56 26.10
C GLY A 302 -14.54 -9.84 25.47
N ASP A 303 -15.38 -10.86 25.34
CA ASP A 303 -15.06 -12.18 24.77
C ASP A 303 -15.33 -12.28 23.24
N ASP A 304 -15.80 -11.21 22.58
CA ASP A 304 -16.01 -11.21 21.14
C ASP A 304 -14.68 -11.07 20.39
N GLU A 305 -14.07 -12.21 20.09
CA GLU A 305 -12.78 -12.28 19.40
C GLU A 305 -12.77 -11.55 18.05
N ARG A 306 -13.90 -11.46 17.34
CA ARG A 306 -13.99 -10.77 16.05
C ARG A 306 -13.77 -9.27 16.23
N LEU A 307 -14.41 -8.69 17.25
CA LEU A 307 -14.28 -7.29 17.58
C LEU A 307 -12.90 -6.98 18.17
N ARG A 308 -12.36 -7.86 19.01
CA ARG A 308 -10.99 -7.71 19.54
C ARG A 308 -9.94 -7.69 18.42
N GLN A 309 -10.06 -8.61 17.46
CA GLN A 309 -9.08 -8.77 16.38
C GLN A 309 -9.05 -7.58 15.42
N LEU A 310 -10.17 -6.87 15.23
CA LEU A 310 -10.24 -5.63 14.44
C LEU A 310 -9.24 -4.56 14.93
N TRP A 311 -8.98 -4.52 16.24
CA TRP A 311 -8.14 -3.52 16.90
C TRP A 311 -6.73 -4.03 17.24
N SER A 312 -6.51 -5.35 17.23
CA SER A 312 -5.23 -5.99 17.63
C SER A 312 -4.07 -5.83 16.64
N GLY A 313 -4.35 -5.54 15.37
CA GLY A 313 -3.35 -5.54 14.29
C GLY A 313 -2.71 -4.18 13.97
N ARG A 314 -3.05 -3.12 14.72
CA ARG A 314 -2.75 -1.72 14.35
C ARG A 314 -1.74 -1.02 15.27
N THR A 315 -1.04 -1.78 16.11
CA THR A 315 -0.03 -1.33 17.08
C THR A 315 1.37 -1.80 16.67
#